data_AF-A0A6B1G3A1-F1
#
_entry.id   AF-A0A6B1G3A1-F1
#
_cell.length_a   1.000
_cell.length_b   1.000
_cell.length_c   1.000
_cell.angle_alpha   90.00
_cell.angle_beta   90.00
_cell.angle_gamma   90.00
#
_symmetry.space_group_name_H-M   'P 1'
#
loop_
_entity.id
_entity.type
_entity.pdbx_description
1 polymer ?
#
loop_
_entity_poly.entity_id
_entity_poly.type
_entity_poly.pdbx_seq_one_letter_code
_entity_poly.pdbx_strand_id
1 'polypeptide(L)'
;MDMPTLYVNMLGTSNWVIKQKTEDLTHADSMLQLPFPGNCMNWILGHLMVYRVQCLGNIDGVSKPDEDEFALYGFGSEPMTDSDKAIPLETLLARLDDLSEQIGAALEKMPDSRLDEMLDEEHSVTVGQRLHFNLVYHEAYHVGQLEPLYELALKNRS
;
A
#
# COMPACT_ATOMS: atom_id res chain seq x y z
N MET A 1 3.19 -14.94 19.46
CA MET A 1 3.08 -14.65 18.03
C MET A 1 4.45 -14.20 17.59
N ASP A 2 5.04 -14.85 16.61
CA ASP A 2 6.29 -14.38 16.01
C ASP A 2 6.03 -13.12 15.16
N MET A 3 7.11 -12.43 14.78
CA MET A 3 7.02 -11.18 14.01
C MET A 3 6.41 -11.38 12.61
N PRO A 4 6.77 -12.43 11.84
CA PRO A 4 6.12 -12.71 10.56
C PRO A 4 4.60 -12.87 10.69
N THR A 5 4.11 -13.61 11.68
CA THR A 5 2.66 -13.77 11.92
C THR A 5 1.99 -12.44 12.26
N LEU A 6 2.66 -11.57 13.04
CA LEU A 6 2.15 -10.23 13.31
C LEU A 6 1.99 -9.43 12.01
N TYR A 7 3.01 -9.45 11.15
CA TYR A 7 2.98 -8.73 9.87
C TYR A 7 1.87 -9.23 8.94
N VAL A 8 1.66 -10.54 8.84
CA VAL A 8 0.56 -11.13 8.06
C VAL A 8 -0.80 -10.63 8.59
N ASN A 9 -0.98 -10.60 9.92
CA ASN A 9 -2.22 -10.12 10.53
C ASN A 9 -2.46 -8.63 10.29
N MET A 10 -1.42 -7.79 10.34
CA MET A 10 -1.52 -6.36 10.04
C MET A 10 -1.89 -6.13 8.57
N LEU A 11 -1.23 -6.83 7.64
CA LEU A 11 -1.53 -6.76 6.22
C LEU A 11 -2.96 -7.22 5.91
N GLY A 12 -3.42 -8.29 6.56
CA GLY A 12 -4.80 -8.77 6.45
C GLY A 12 -5.83 -7.74 6.94
N THR A 13 -5.51 -7.04 8.03
CA THR A 13 -6.36 -5.95 8.54
C THR A 13 -6.42 -4.79 7.56
N SER A 14 -5.28 -4.36 7.01
CA SER A 14 -5.22 -3.34 5.94
C SER A 14 -6.07 -3.73 4.74
N ASN A 15 -5.94 -4.96 4.23
CA ASN A 15 -6.75 -5.44 3.10
C ASN A 15 -8.24 -5.43 3.40
N TRP A 16 -8.63 -5.86 4.60
CA TRP A 16 -10.02 -5.82 5.00
C TRP A 16 -10.57 -4.39 4.99
N VAL A 17 -9.83 -3.41 5.54
CA VAL A 17 -10.26 -2.00 5.51
C VAL A 17 -10.33 -1.46 4.09
N ILE A 18 -9.33 -1.74 3.24
CA ILE A 18 -9.35 -1.33 1.83
C ILE A 18 -10.64 -1.82 1.17
N LYS A 19 -10.96 -3.12 1.28
CA LYS A 19 -12.19 -3.69 0.72
C LYS A 19 -13.44 -3.00 1.22
N GLN A 20 -13.54 -2.76 2.52
CA GLN A 20 -14.70 -2.07 3.12
C GLN A 20 -14.83 -0.61 2.66
N LYS A 21 -13.71 0.09 2.42
CA LYS A 21 -13.70 1.50 2.02
C LYS A 21 -13.73 1.72 0.51
N THR A 22 -13.74 0.65 -0.27
CA THR A 22 -13.87 0.70 -1.72
C THR A 22 -15.05 -0.09 -2.26
N GLU A 23 -15.84 -0.72 -1.38
CA GLU A 23 -17.04 -1.46 -1.75
C GLU A 23 -18.00 -0.54 -2.53
N ASP A 24 -18.47 -1.03 -3.68
CA ASP A 24 -19.34 -0.32 -4.63
C ASP A 24 -18.84 1.06 -5.10
N LEU A 25 -17.56 1.40 -4.91
CA LEU A 25 -16.98 2.63 -5.44
C LEU A 25 -16.63 2.49 -6.93
N THR A 26 -16.90 3.54 -7.69
CA THR A 26 -16.47 3.63 -9.09
C THR A 26 -15.08 4.27 -9.18
N HIS A 27 -14.43 4.16 -10.34
CA HIS A 27 -13.19 4.87 -10.60
C HIS A 27 -13.34 6.38 -10.37
N ALA A 28 -14.45 6.99 -10.80
CA ALA A 28 -14.70 8.42 -10.61
C ALA A 28 -14.79 8.82 -9.12
N ASP A 29 -15.36 7.97 -8.26
CA ASP A 29 -15.37 8.20 -6.82
C ASP A 29 -13.95 8.21 -6.24
N SER A 30 -13.09 7.29 -6.71
CA SER A 30 -11.70 7.21 -6.24
C SER A 30 -10.84 8.42 -6.62
N MET A 31 -11.29 9.20 -7.62
CA MET A 31 -10.58 10.38 -8.13
C MET A 31 -11.02 11.69 -7.45
N LEU A 32 -12.03 11.64 -6.57
CA LEU A 32 -12.50 12.82 -5.84
C LEU A 32 -11.38 13.43 -5.00
N GLN A 33 -11.29 14.76 -5.05
CA GLN A 33 -10.29 15.54 -4.32
C GLN A 33 -10.89 16.11 -3.03
N LEU A 34 -10.10 16.09 -1.96
CA LEU A 34 -10.46 16.80 -0.74
C LEU A 34 -10.42 18.32 -0.98
N PRO A 35 -11.24 19.11 -0.28
CA PRO A 35 -11.24 20.57 -0.40
C PRO A 35 -10.05 21.24 0.34
N PHE A 36 -9.04 20.46 0.70
CA PHE A 36 -7.83 20.86 1.40
C PHE A 36 -6.66 19.96 0.95
N PRO A 37 -5.40 20.32 1.24
CA PRO A 37 -4.25 19.54 0.80
C PRO A 37 -4.33 18.06 1.20
N GLY A 38 -4.15 17.20 0.22
CA GLY A 38 -4.28 15.75 0.31
C GLY A 38 -4.23 15.17 -1.10
N ASN A 39 -4.31 13.85 -1.21
CA ASN A 39 -4.41 13.16 -2.49
C ASN A 39 -5.72 12.38 -2.56
N CYS A 40 -6.12 11.97 -3.77
CA CYS A 40 -7.33 11.19 -3.96
C CYS A 40 -7.13 9.73 -3.53
N MET A 41 -8.24 9.00 -3.39
CA MET A 41 -8.22 7.59 -2.99
C MET A 41 -7.42 6.73 -3.99
N ASN A 42 -7.54 7.01 -5.28
CA ASN A 42 -6.77 6.30 -6.31
C ASN A 42 -5.27 6.38 -6.05
N TRP A 43 -4.77 7.58 -5.74
CA TRP A 43 -3.36 7.76 -5.42
C TRP A 43 -2.96 7.01 -4.16
N ILE A 44 -3.78 7.06 -3.10
CA ILE A 44 -3.47 6.35 -1.85
C ILE A 44 -3.39 4.83 -2.08
N LEU A 45 -4.32 4.27 -2.85
CA LEU A 45 -4.32 2.84 -3.19
C LEU A 45 -3.12 2.46 -4.08
N GLY A 46 -2.80 3.27 -5.08
CA GLY A 46 -1.60 3.07 -5.90
C GLY A 46 -0.31 3.23 -5.09
N HIS A 47 -0.28 4.14 -4.11
CA HIS A 47 0.85 4.33 -3.21
C HIS A 47 1.07 3.09 -2.34
N LEU A 48 -0.01 2.55 -1.73
CA LEU A 48 0.05 1.28 -1.02
C LEU A 48 0.54 0.15 -1.93
N MET A 49 0.07 0.10 -3.17
CA MET A 49 0.45 -0.94 -4.14
C MET A 49 1.96 -0.91 -4.43
N VAL A 50 2.53 0.23 -4.81
CA VAL A 50 3.97 0.29 -5.11
C VAL A 50 4.84 -0.01 -3.87
N TYR A 51 4.39 0.40 -2.68
CA TYR A 51 5.10 0.10 -1.43
C TYR A 51 4.96 -1.36 -1.01
N ARG A 52 3.88 -2.05 -1.37
CA ARG A 52 3.77 -3.51 -1.21
C ARG A 52 4.73 -4.25 -2.12
N VAL A 53 4.91 -3.81 -3.37
CA VAL A 53 5.95 -4.39 -4.24
C VAL A 53 7.35 -4.18 -3.65
N GLN A 54 7.65 -2.99 -3.11
CA GLN A 54 8.91 -2.76 -2.40
C GLN A 54 9.05 -3.65 -1.16
N CYS A 55 7.96 -3.83 -0.40
CA CYS A 55 7.93 -4.71 0.77
C CYS A 55 8.27 -6.16 0.38
N LEU A 56 7.65 -6.67 -0.68
CA LEU A 56 7.96 -7.99 -1.23
C LEU A 56 9.44 -8.08 -1.64
N GLY A 57 9.98 -7.03 -2.28
CA GLY A 57 11.39 -6.90 -2.62
C GLY A 57 12.34 -6.98 -1.43
N ASN A 58 11.96 -6.42 -0.28
CA ASN A 58 12.75 -6.52 0.95
C ASN A 58 12.76 -7.94 1.52
N ILE A 59 11.73 -8.75 1.22
CA ILE A 59 11.62 -10.14 1.66
C ILE A 59 12.38 -11.06 0.70
N ASP A 60 12.08 -10.98 -0.60
CA ASP A 60 12.58 -11.91 -1.63
C ASP A 60 13.91 -11.49 -2.29
N GLY A 61 14.31 -10.22 -2.14
CA GLY A 61 15.53 -9.66 -2.72
C GLY A 61 15.49 -9.39 -4.23
N VAL A 62 14.35 -9.59 -4.89
CA VAL A 62 14.21 -9.51 -6.37
C VAL A 62 13.07 -8.63 -6.85
N SER A 63 11.96 -8.55 -6.12
CA SER A 63 10.79 -7.77 -6.51
C SER A 63 11.06 -6.28 -6.45
N LYS A 64 10.61 -5.54 -7.47
CA LYS A 64 10.77 -4.08 -7.57
C LYS A 64 9.53 -3.46 -8.23
N PRO A 65 9.07 -2.29 -7.76
CA PRO A 65 8.01 -1.56 -8.45
C PRO A 65 8.40 -1.26 -9.88
N ASP A 66 7.41 -1.23 -10.76
CA ASP A 66 7.57 -0.64 -12.09
C ASP A 66 7.92 0.85 -11.96
N GLU A 67 8.84 1.33 -12.79
CA GLU A 67 9.36 2.70 -12.68
C GLU A 67 8.30 3.76 -13.04
N ASP A 68 7.44 3.48 -14.03
CA ASP A 68 6.39 4.40 -14.44
C ASP A 68 5.29 4.46 -13.36
N GLU A 69 4.94 3.31 -12.77
CA GLU A 69 4.01 3.27 -11.64
C GLU A 69 4.57 3.98 -10.41
N PHE A 70 5.86 3.79 -10.12
CA PHE A 70 6.51 4.48 -9.02
C PHE A 70 6.61 5.99 -9.26
N ALA A 71 6.76 6.44 -10.50
CA ALA A 71 6.71 7.86 -10.83
C ALA A 71 5.32 8.48 -10.56
N LEU A 72 4.25 7.70 -10.72
CA LEU A 72 2.87 8.15 -10.48
C LEU A 72 2.44 8.09 -9.01
N TYR A 73 2.90 7.07 -8.28
CA TYR A 73 2.39 6.75 -6.94
C TYR A 73 3.46 6.73 -5.85
N GLY A 74 4.74 6.78 -6.20
CA GLY A 74 5.84 6.75 -5.25
C GLY A 74 5.99 8.04 -4.45
N PHE A 75 6.92 8.02 -3.50
CA PHE A 75 7.25 9.20 -2.70
C PHE A 75 7.70 10.36 -3.60
N GLY A 76 7.15 11.55 -3.34
CA GLY A 76 7.47 12.77 -4.09
C GLY A 76 6.75 12.89 -5.44
N SER A 77 5.87 11.95 -5.79
CA SER A 77 5.00 12.11 -6.96
C SER A 77 4.01 13.26 -6.79
N GLU A 78 3.63 13.87 -7.92
CA GLU A 78 2.63 14.94 -7.95
C GLU A 78 1.25 14.40 -7.59
N PRO A 79 0.36 15.22 -7.00
CA PRO A 79 -1.01 14.81 -6.71
C PRO A 79 -1.76 14.27 -7.94
N MET A 80 -2.45 13.13 -7.78
CA MET A 80 -3.20 12.50 -8.86
C MET A 80 -4.51 13.26 -9.07
N THR A 81 -4.51 14.14 -10.06
CA THR A 81 -5.69 14.94 -10.46
C THR A 81 -6.20 14.59 -11.85
N ASP A 82 -5.41 13.85 -12.62
CA ASP A 82 -5.68 13.48 -14.00
C ASP A 82 -6.13 12.01 -14.05
N SER A 83 -7.43 11.79 -14.28
CA SER A 83 -8.02 10.45 -14.32
C SER A 83 -7.48 9.60 -15.46
N ASP A 84 -6.98 10.21 -16.55
CA ASP A 84 -6.47 9.47 -17.71
C ASP A 84 -5.09 8.85 -17.44
N LYS A 85 -4.39 9.33 -16.41
CA LYS A 85 -3.10 8.78 -15.94
C LYS A 85 -3.26 7.76 -14.81
N ALA A 86 -4.41 7.77 -14.15
CA ALA A 86 -4.67 6.89 -13.02
C ALA A 86 -4.85 5.44 -13.49
N ILE A 87 -4.26 4.50 -12.76
CA ILE A 87 -4.58 3.08 -12.91
C ILE A 87 -6.06 2.88 -12.54
N PRO A 88 -6.84 2.10 -13.32
CA PRO A 88 -8.23 1.82 -12.99
C PRO A 88 -8.39 1.24 -11.57
N LEU A 89 -9.45 1.63 -10.87
CA LEU A 89 -9.62 1.33 -9.44
C LEU A 89 -9.63 -0.19 -9.20
N GLU A 90 -10.40 -0.92 -9.99
CA GLU A 90 -10.51 -2.36 -9.97
C GLU A 90 -9.17 -3.07 -10.22
N THR A 91 -8.29 -2.47 -11.03
CA THR A 91 -6.94 -3.00 -11.27
C THR A 91 -6.06 -2.80 -10.04
N LEU A 92 -6.12 -1.62 -9.40
CA LEU A 92 -5.40 -1.37 -8.14
C LEU A 92 -5.85 -2.35 -7.04
N LEU A 93 -7.17 -2.56 -6.90
CA LEU A 93 -7.72 -3.47 -5.88
C LEU A 93 -7.29 -4.92 -6.11
N ALA A 94 -7.36 -5.41 -7.35
CA ALA A 94 -6.92 -6.75 -7.68
C ALA A 94 -5.42 -6.96 -7.39
N ARG A 95 -4.58 -5.97 -7.72
CA ARG A 95 -3.14 -6.02 -7.44
C ARG A 95 -2.81 -5.93 -5.96
N LEU A 96 -3.53 -5.11 -5.21
CA LEU A 96 -3.37 -5.02 -3.75
C LEU A 96 -3.72 -6.35 -3.07
N ASP A 97 -4.74 -7.05 -3.55
CA ASP A 97 -5.09 -8.39 -3.07
C ASP A 97 -4.00 -9.42 -3.39
N ASP A 98 -3.59 -9.51 -4.66
CA ASP A 98 -2.54 -10.42 -5.12
C ASP A 98 -1.21 -10.19 -4.38
N LEU A 99 -0.79 -8.92 -4.23
CA LEU A 99 0.40 -8.57 -3.48
C LEU A 99 0.32 -8.96 -2.00
N SER A 100 -0.87 -8.88 -1.38
CA SER A 100 -1.03 -9.31 0.00
C SER A 100 -0.89 -10.82 0.17
N GLU A 101 -1.41 -11.61 -0.78
CA GLU A 101 -1.22 -13.06 -0.80
C GLU A 101 0.27 -13.41 -0.99
N GLN A 102 0.94 -12.74 -1.93
CA GLN A 102 2.36 -12.96 -2.19
C GLN A 102 3.25 -12.59 -0.99
N ILE A 103 3.02 -11.43 -0.36
CA ILE A 103 3.76 -11.01 0.84
C ILE A 103 3.50 -11.99 1.98
N GLY A 104 2.25 -12.41 2.20
CA GLY A 104 1.92 -13.39 3.22
C GLY A 104 2.68 -14.70 3.04
N ALA A 105 2.62 -15.26 1.83
CA ALA A 105 3.33 -16.49 1.48
C ALA A 105 4.86 -16.35 1.55
N ALA A 106 5.40 -15.16 1.26
CA ALA A 106 6.83 -14.88 1.37
C ALA A 106 7.28 -14.78 2.84
N LEU A 107 6.49 -14.09 3.69
CA LEU A 107 6.73 -13.98 5.13
C LEU A 107 6.70 -15.35 5.82
N GLU A 108 5.76 -16.23 5.46
CA GLU A 108 5.66 -17.59 6.02
C GLU A 108 6.89 -18.45 5.72
N LYS A 109 7.57 -18.20 4.60
CA LYS A 109 8.76 -18.95 4.16
C LYS A 109 10.07 -18.29 4.58
N MET A 110 10.01 -17.04 5.05
CA MET A 110 11.20 -16.27 5.41
C MET A 110 11.75 -16.76 6.75
N PRO A 111 13.04 -17.13 6.85
CA PRO A 111 13.63 -17.50 8.14
C PRO A 111 13.75 -16.26 9.04
N ASP A 112 13.52 -16.41 10.34
CA ASP A 112 13.59 -15.30 11.30
C ASP A 112 14.94 -14.56 11.28
N SER A 113 16.04 -15.27 11.01
CA SER A 113 17.38 -14.67 10.90
C SER A 113 17.48 -13.59 9.82
N ARG A 114 16.60 -13.61 8.81
CA ARG A 114 16.55 -12.60 7.76
C ARG A 114 16.18 -11.23 8.32
N LEU A 115 15.42 -11.17 9.41
CA LEU A 115 15.01 -9.90 10.04
C LEU A 115 16.21 -9.09 10.57
N ASP A 116 17.29 -9.77 10.94
CA ASP A 116 18.51 -9.17 11.46
C ASP A 116 19.51 -8.77 10.35
N GLU A 117 19.25 -9.14 9.10
CA GLU A 117 20.14 -8.82 7.98
C GLU A 117 20.08 -7.33 7.65
N MET A 118 21.24 -6.76 7.32
CA MET A 118 21.38 -5.37 6.90
C MET A 118 20.75 -5.17 5.52
N LEU A 119 19.79 -4.26 5.43
CA LEU A 119 19.17 -3.84 4.17
C LEU A 119 19.82 -2.55 3.64
N ASP A 120 20.18 -1.64 4.54
CA ASP A 120 20.84 -0.38 4.25
C ASP A 120 21.96 -0.15 5.28
N GLU A 121 23.21 -0.35 4.84
CA GLU A 121 24.38 -0.21 5.70
C GLU A 121 24.63 1.25 6.11
N GLU A 122 24.36 2.21 5.21
CA GLU A 122 24.60 3.63 5.46
C GLU A 122 23.73 4.15 6.59
N HIS A 123 22.45 3.76 6.60
CA HIS A 123 21.48 4.20 7.60
C HIS A 123 21.32 3.22 8.77
N SER A 124 22.09 2.13 8.79
CA SER A 124 22.00 1.08 9.81
C SER A 124 20.58 0.49 9.96
N VAL A 125 19.91 0.24 8.82
CA VAL A 125 18.55 -0.33 8.79
C VAL A 125 18.59 -1.82 8.43
N THR A 126 17.97 -2.65 9.29
CA THR A 126 17.77 -4.08 9.02
C THR A 126 16.50 -4.34 8.21
N VAL A 127 16.38 -5.54 7.62
CA VAL A 127 15.16 -6.00 6.97
C VAL A 127 13.97 -5.91 7.93
N GLY A 128 14.11 -6.38 9.18
CA GLY A 128 13.03 -6.35 10.16
C GLY A 128 12.55 -4.94 10.50
N GLN A 129 13.46 -3.98 10.63
CA GLN A 129 13.11 -2.57 10.85
C GLN A 129 12.35 -1.99 9.65
N ARG A 130 12.78 -2.30 8.43
CA ARG A 130 12.09 -1.85 7.21
C ARG A 130 10.71 -2.47 7.08
N LEU A 131 10.56 -3.77 7.33
CA LEU A 131 9.27 -4.47 7.30
C LEU A 131 8.32 -3.93 8.37
N HIS A 132 8.83 -3.66 9.58
CA HIS A 132 8.01 -3.05 10.63
C HIS A 132 7.50 -1.66 10.23
N PHE A 133 8.36 -0.82 9.66
CA PHE A 133 7.94 0.48 9.16
C PHE A 133 6.89 0.35 8.05
N ASN A 134 7.11 -0.51 7.05
CA ASN A 134 6.20 -0.66 5.91
C ASN A 134 4.85 -1.27 6.32
N LEU A 135 4.85 -2.42 7.00
CA LEU A 135 3.65 -3.23 7.25
C LEU A 135 2.86 -2.81 8.49
N VAL A 136 3.44 -1.97 9.36
CA VAL A 136 2.76 -1.49 10.57
C VAL A 136 2.48 0.01 10.47
N TYR A 137 3.50 0.83 10.31
CA TYR A 137 3.32 2.28 10.34
C TYR A 137 2.77 2.83 9.02
N HIS A 138 3.47 2.59 7.91
CA HIS A 138 3.14 3.13 6.59
C HIS A 138 1.76 2.65 6.12
N GLU A 139 1.54 1.33 6.17
CA GLU A 139 0.25 0.71 5.87
C GLU A 139 -0.90 1.32 6.68
N ALA A 140 -0.81 1.32 8.02
CA ALA A 140 -1.89 1.84 8.86
C ALA A 140 -2.15 3.33 8.65
N TYR A 141 -1.09 4.12 8.42
CA TYR A 141 -1.21 5.55 8.14
C TYR A 141 -2.02 5.80 6.86
N HIS A 142 -1.66 5.15 5.76
CA HIS A 142 -2.32 5.37 4.47
C HIS A 142 -3.70 4.72 4.39
N VAL A 143 -3.90 3.55 4.99
CA VAL A 143 -5.23 2.95 5.12
C VAL A 143 -6.17 3.86 5.94
N GLY A 144 -5.67 4.50 6.99
CA GLY A 144 -6.44 5.48 7.76
C GLY A 144 -6.88 6.70 6.95
N GLN A 145 -6.14 7.08 5.90
CA GLN A 145 -6.51 8.18 5.01
C GLN A 145 -7.71 7.84 4.10
N LEU A 146 -8.09 6.56 3.97
CA LEU A 146 -9.22 6.15 3.15
C LEU A 146 -10.57 6.56 3.74
N GLU A 147 -10.69 6.68 5.07
CA GLU A 147 -11.94 7.01 5.74
C GLU A 147 -12.56 8.33 5.25
N PRO A 148 -11.87 9.48 5.30
CA PRO A 148 -12.45 10.75 4.82
C PRO A 148 -12.73 10.74 3.31
N LEU A 149 -11.99 9.96 2.52
CA LEU A 149 -12.17 9.85 1.07
C LEU A 149 -13.41 9.01 0.73
N TYR A 150 -13.65 7.95 1.50
CA TYR A 150 -14.87 7.14 1.41
C TYR A 150 -16.11 7.98 1.76
N GLU A 151 -16.08 8.71 2.87
CA GLU A 151 -17.18 9.60 3.26
C GLU A 151 -17.44 10.70 2.21
N LEU A 152 -16.39 11.23 1.58
CA LEU A 152 -16.51 12.17 0.47
C LEU A 152 -17.23 11.53 -0.74
N ALA A 153 -16.87 10.30 -1.11
CA ALA A 153 -17.51 9.57 -2.19
C ALA A 153 -19.00 9.33 -1.91
N LEU A 154 -19.34 8.88 -0.70
CA LEU A 154 -20.75 8.68 -0.31
C LEU A 154 -21.55 9.97 -0.37
N LYS A 155 -20.98 11.08 0.11
CA LYS A 155 -21.63 12.39 0.06
C LYS A 155 -21.82 12.91 -1.37
N ASN A 156 -20.92 12.58 -2.30
CA ASN A 156 -21.03 13.06 -3.69
C ASN A 156 -22.09 12.28 -4.49
N ARG A 157 -22.60 11.17 -3.96
CA ARG A 157 -23.67 10.35 -4.54
C ARG A 157 -25.07 10.75 -4.07
N SER A 158 -25.19 11.56 -3.01
CA SER A 158 -26.45 12.05 -2.43
C SER A 158 -26.88 13.38 -3.00
#